data_AF-A0A9D6Y7M7-F1
#
_entry.id   AF-A0A9D6Y7M7-F1
#
_cell.length_a   1.000
_cell.length_b   1.000
_cell.length_c   1.000
_cell.angle_alpha   90.00
_cell.angle_beta   90.00
_cell.angle_gamma   90.00
#
_symmetry.space_group_name_H-M   'P 1'
#
loop_
_entity.id
_entity.type
_entity.pdbx_description
1 polymer ?
#
loop_
_entity_poly.entity_id
_entity_poly.type
_entity_poly.pdbx_seq_one_letter_code
_entity_poly.pdbx_strand_id
1 'polypeptide(L)'
;MHARKVRSGHGRCPWLLLALAAALAVVAPALAASKSTFAIDYIVTIAAKDPRRALVRWELSGIDEIEDFRLRFPAERFEGFAGSGTLEHAPGSIRWVPGGPYAHLSYQVRIDHQRGRQQRHDSYAGTDWVITRARDLFPRILLNYTPRGKQAPKSRARLIFRLPAGWRSAAAHEAIGTNIYLLIEPGKVLDRPRGWIALGNLEMERQEIAGIMLQAARVPGGTVPLAELLRFYDRTLPVARKLFPEAPERILIVSAGDPMWRGGISGAGSFFIHAGRPLRTADKTSPYLHELFHVLQPYRAAADADWIEEGLAEYYALELQRRSGLLDATGFGRGLDYFQRYGLWQVDMTKQYDNRATNNSAPLLMYDLDQRIQRATAGSRRLDDVVMELARNRTTVDTTKFRRVVESISGKKFGVFFRRHVLEGNPPARDIRAQEVNRR
;
A
#
# COMPACT_ATOMS: atom_id res chain seq x y z
N MET A 1 23.93 -67.34 -66.80
CA MET A 1 23.39 -68.67 -66.38
C MET A 1 23.09 -68.60 -64.90
N HIS A 2 21.81 -68.63 -64.52
CA HIS A 2 21.21 -69.75 -63.75
C HIS A 2 21.98 -70.10 -62.45
N ALA A 3 21.40 -69.82 -61.29
CA ALA A 3 20.55 -70.80 -60.59
C ALA A 3 20.32 -70.40 -59.11
N ARG A 4 19.09 -70.68 -58.65
CA ARG A 4 18.61 -70.62 -57.28
C ARG A 4 19.43 -71.49 -56.33
N LYS A 5 19.48 -71.10 -55.04
CA LYS A 5 19.16 -72.03 -53.94
C LYS A 5 18.69 -71.30 -52.69
N VAL A 6 17.48 -71.66 -52.28
CA VAL A 6 16.84 -71.38 -50.99
C VAL A 6 17.43 -72.33 -49.96
N ARG A 7 17.67 -71.86 -48.73
CA ARG A 7 17.51 -72.66 -47.51
C ARG A 7 17.16 -71.76 -46.31
N SER A 8 16.06 -72.13 -45.69
CA SER A 8 15.46 -71.62 -44.46
C SER A 8 16.25 -72.04 -43.21
N GLY A 9 16.33 -71.15 -42.22
CA GLY A 9 16.72 -71.49 -40.84
C GLY A 9 16.14 -70.45 -39.88
N HIS A 10 15.21 -70.88 -39.03
CA HIS A 10 14.51 -70.06 -38.05
C HIS A 10 15.41 -69.70 -36.86
N GLY A 11 15.30 -68.45 -36.39
CA GLY A 11 15.88 -68.01 -35.11
C GLY A 11 15.34 -66.63 -34.74
N ARG A 12 14.31 -66.60 -33.89
CA ARG A 12 13.67 -65.39 -33.38
C ARG A 12 14.63 -64.57 -32.51
N CYS A 13 14.73 -63.27 -32.79
CA CYS A 13 14.68 -62.19 -31.78
C CYS A 13 14.70 -60.84 -32.49
N PRO A 14 13.56 -60.15 -32.61
CA PRO A 14 13.56 -58.72 -32.88
C PRO A 14 13.78 -58.05 -31.49
N TRP A 15 14.53 -56.95 -31.32
CA TRP A 15 14.03 -55.59 -31.44
C TRP A 15 15.26 -54.68 -31.47
N LEU A 16 15.43 -53.96 -32.58
CA LEU A 16 16.32 -52.81 -32.70
C LEU A 16 15.43 -51.65 -33.15
N LEU A 17 15.54 -50.54 -32.42
CA LEU A 17 15.01 -49.18 -32.66
C LEU A 17 13.88 -48.72 -31.72
N LEU A 18 14.24 -47.71 -30.91
CA LEU A 18 13.49 -46.53 -30.40
C LEU A 18 13.98 -46.24 -28.97
N ALA A 19 15.00 -45.40 -28.78
CA ALA A 19 14.94 -43.93 -28.72
C ALA A 19 14.08 -43.39 -27.56
N LEU A 20 14.65 -42.39 -26.86
CA LEU A 20 14.12 -41.52 -25.81
C LEU A 20 14.32 -41.90 -24.34
N ALA A 21 14.71 -40.87 -23.58
CA ALA A 21 14.68 -40.70 -22.13
C ALA A 21 15.89 -41.18 -21.32
N ALA A 22 16.91 -40.31 -21.21
CA ALA A 22 17.61 -40.05 -19.93
C ALA A 22 18.58 -38.86 -20.06
N ALA A 23 18.07 -37.66 -20.36
CA ALA A 23 18.75 -36.44 -19.95
C ALA A 23 18.14 -36.01 -18.61
N LEU A 24 18.59 -36.64 -17.53
CA LEU A 24 18.31 -36.15 -16.18
C LEU A 24 18.98 -34.78 -16.07
N ALA A 25 18.14 -33.75 -16.05
CA ALA A 25 18.50 -32.40 -15.67
C ALA A 25 19.05 -32.41 -14.24
N VAL A 26 20.37 -32.31 -14.10
CA VAL A 26 20.98 -31.82 -12.86
C VAL A 26 21.01 -30.29 -12.96
N VAL A 27 19.87 -29.67 -12.68
CA VAL A 27 19.84 -28.27 -12.27
C VAL A 27 20.14 -28.27 -10.78
N ALA A 28 21.25 -27.64 -10.41
CA ALA A 28 21.68 -27.46 -9.02
C ALA A 28 20.55 -26.87 -8.16
N PRO A 29 20.44 -27.25 -6.88
CA PRO A 29 19.54 -26.57 -5.97
C PRO A 29 20.06 -25.16 -5.75
N ALA A 30 19.37 -24.17 -6.33
CA ALA A 30 19.43 -22.81 -5.82
C ALA A 30 19.15 -22.88 -4.30
N LEU A 31 20.00 -22.20 -3.53
CA LEU A 31 19.96 -22.14 -2.07
C LEU A 31 18.53 -22.15 -1.56
N ALA A 32 18.27 -23.04 -0.60
CA ALA A 32 17.00 -23.14 0.10
C ALA A 32 16.59 -21.78 0.69
N ALA A 33 15.82 -21.02 -0.09
CA ALA A 33 14.87 -20.06 0.45
C ALA A 33 14.09 -20.82 1.53
N SER A 34 14.03 -20.30 2.76
CA SER A 34 13.38 -20.99 3.88
C SER A 34 12.03 -21.54 3.40
N LYS A 35 11.89 -22.86 3.27
CA LYS A 35 10.68 -23.46 2.71
C LYS A 35 9.53 -23.09 3.64
N SER A 36 8.48 -22.48 3.09
CA SER A 36 7.25 -22.21 3.83
C SER A 36 6.77 -23.50 4.50
N THR A 37 6.42 -23.43 5.78
CA THR A 37 5.99 -24.59 6.56
C THR A 37 4.52 -24.92 6.33
N PHE A 38 3.68 -23.89 6.13
CA PHE A 38 2.27 -24.04 5.83
C PHE A 38 1.85 -23.13 4.67
N ALA A 39 0.70 -23.43 4.06
CA ALA A 39 0.11 -22.57 3.04
C ALA A 39 -1.29 -22.12 3.43
N ILE A 40 -1.67 -20.93 2.96
CA ILE A 40 -3.02 -20.39 3.09
C ILE A 40 -3.50 -19.78 1.78
N ASP A 41 -4.66 -20.20 1.31
CA ASP A 41 -5.38 -19.52 0.23
C ASP A 41 -6.53 -18.71 0.81
N TYR A 42 -6.47 -17.39 0.66
CA TYR A 42 -7.56 -16.47 0.94
C TYR A 42 -8.43 -16.33 -0.31
N ILE A 43 -9.58 -17.01 -0.33
CA ILE A 43 -10.49 -17.03 -1.46
C ILE A 43 -11.66 -16.08 -1.16
N VAL A 44 -11.81 -15.03 -1.97
CA VAL A 44 -12.93 -14.09 -1.89
C VAL A 44 -13.83 -14.31 -3.09
N THR A 45 -15.10 -14.59 -2.84
CA THR A 45 -16.11 -14.79 -3.88
C THR A 45 -17.12 -13.65 -3.85
N ILE A 46 -17.32 -13.02 -5.00
CA ILE A 46 -18.37 -12.03 -5.22
C ILE A 46 -19.41 -12.64 -6.17
N ALA A 47 -20.66 -12.74 -5.71
CA ALA A 47 -21.74 -13.25 -6.54
C ALA A 47 -22.34 -12.11 -7.37
N ALA A 48 -22.62 -12.36 -8.66
CA ALA A 48 -23.24 -11.37 -9.53
C ALA A 48 -24.61 -10.88 -9.01
N LYS A 49 -25.35 -11.76 -8.34
CA LYS A 49 -26.69 -11.46 -7.80
C LYS A 49 -26.66 -10.63 -6.51
N ASP A 50 -25.55 -10.64 -5.78
CA ASP A 50 -25.39 -9.90 -4.53
C ASP A 50 -23.94 -9.47 -4.32
N PRO A 51 -23.47 -8.41 -5.01
CA PRO A 51 -22.11 -7.92 -4.86
C PRO A 51 -21.87 -7.23 -3.52
N ARG A 52 -22.92 -6.92 -2.74
CA ARG A 52 -22.82 -6.26 -1.43
C ARG A 52 -22.36 -7.20 -0.32
N ARG A 53 -22.31 -8.50 -0.60
CA ARG A 53 -21.79 -9.52 0.31
C ARG A 53 -20.64 -10.28 -0.35
N ALA A 54 -19.54 -10.41 0.37
CA ALA A 54 -18.44 -11.29 -0.02
C ALA A 54 -18.51 -12.59 0.77
N LEU A 55 -18.39 -13.73 0.09
CA LEU A 55 -18.09 -15.00 0.74
C LEU A 55 -16.58 -15.18 0.79
N VAL A 56 -16.01 -15.26 1.98
CA VAL A 56 -14.59 -15.47 2.19
C VAL A 56 -14.36 -16.88 2.69
N ARG A 57 -13.38 -17.57 2.10
CA ARG A 57 -12.95 -18.91 2.50
C ARG A 57 -11.44 -18.97 2.59
N TRP A 58 -10.92 -19.57 3.65
CA TRP A 58 -9.51 -19.84 3.86
C TRP A 58 -9.31 -21.34 3.70
N GLU A 59 -8.33 -21.72 2.90
CA GLU A 59 -7.87 -23.11 2.80
C GLU A 59 -6.45 -23.19 3.37
N LEU A 60 -6.25 -24.06 4.35
CA LEU A 60 -4.98 -24.26 5.04
C LEU A 60 -4.43 -25.65 4.74
N SER A 61 -3.10 -25.73 4.57
CA SER A 61 -2.39 -27.00 4.42
C SER A 61 -1.04 -26.97 5.10
N GLY A 62 -0.61 -28.09 5.69
CA GLY A 62 0.68 -28.19 6.39
C GLY A 62 0.71 -27.42 7.70
N ILE A 63 -0.43 -27.33 8.39
CA ILE A 63 -0.62 -26.52 9.61
C ILE A 63 -0.22 -27.25 10.89
N ASP A 64 0.77 -28.11 10.78
CA ASP A 64 1.28 -28.99 11.82
C ASP A 64 1.75 -28.27 13.09
N GLU A 65 2.28 -27.06 12.95
CA GLU A 65 2.74 -26.20 14.05
C GLU A 65 1.68 -25.22 14.55
N ILE A 66 0.53 -25.10 13.88
CA ILE A 66 -0.47 -24.07 14.18
C ILE A 66 -1.41 -24.55 15.29
N GLU A 67 -1.51 -23.76 16.36
CA GLU A 67 -2.36 -24.07 17.51
C GLU A 67 -3.74 -23.43 17.38
N ASP A 68 -3.78 -22.11 17.19
CA ASP A 68 -5.04 -21.39 16.97
C ASP A 68 -4.85 -20.07 16.23
N PHE A 69 -5.93 -19.66 15.57
CA PHE A 69 -6.12 -18.32 15.06
C PHE A 69 -7.10 -17.57 15.97
N ARG A 70 -6.68 -16.42 16.52
CA ARG A 70 -7.62 -15.48 17.14
C ARG A 70 -7.97 -14.39 16.15
N LEU A 71 -9.23 -14.35 15.79
CA LEU A 71 -9.82 -13.46 14.80
C LEU A 71 -10.59 -12.37 15.52
N ARG A 72 -10.34 -11.10 15.18
CA ARG A 72 -11.11 -9.95 15.70
C ARG A 72 -11.72 -9.18 14.55
N PHE A 73 -12.99 -8.85 14.67
CA PHE A 73 -13.77 -8.23 13.60
C PHE A 73 -14.98 -7.44 14.15
N PRO A 74 -15.47 -6.44 13.41
CA PRO A 74 -16.75 -5.79 13.71
C PRO A 74 -17.91 -6.78 13.52
N ALA A 75 -18.64 -7.08 14.60
CA ALA A 75 -19.69 -8.12 14.61
C ALA A 75 -20.86 -7.79 13.66
N GLU A 76 -21.11 -6.51 13.39
CA GLU A 76 -22.16 -6.02 12.49
C GLU A 76 -21.82 -6.15 11.00
N ARG A 77 -20.64 -6.70 10.67
CA ARG A 77 -20.18 -6.88 9.28
C ARG A 77 -19.84 -8.31 8.92
N PHE A 78 -19.53 -9.17 9.89
CA PHE A 78 -19.07 -10.53 9.65
C PHE A 78 -20.07 -11.51 10.25
N GLU A 79 -20.49 -12.50 9.47
CA GLU A 79 -21.49 -13.48 9.88
C GLU A 79 -21.20 -14.87 9.29
N GLY A 80 -21.86 -15.89 9.83
CA GLY A 80 -21.83 -17.24 9.28
C GLY A 80 -20.45 -17.90 9.30
N PHE A 81 -19.65 -17.65 10.34
CA PHE A 81 -18.38 -18.36 10.51
C PHE A 81 -18.61 -19.86 10.67
N ALA A 82 -17.94 -20.65 9.84
CA ALA A 82 -17.95 -22.10 9.86
C ALA A 82 -16.59 -22.62 9.38
N GLY A 83 -16.17 -23.78 9.86
CA GLY A 83 -14.89 -24.36 9.46
C GLY A 83 -14.63 -25.71 10.09
N SER A 84 -13.54 -26.35 9.68
CA SER A 84 -13.04 -27.59 10.29
C SER A 84 -12.37 -27.32 11.64
N GLY A 85 -12.40 -28.28 12.56
CA GLY A 85 -11.85 -28.12 13.91
C GLY A 85 -12.87 -27.44 14.83
N THR A 86 -12.39 -26.68 15.81
CA THR A 86 -13.24 -26.06 16.84
C THR A 86 -13.26 -24.55 16.69
N LEU A 87 -14.46 -23.96 16.72
CA LEU A 87 -14.66 -22.51 16.76
C LEU A 87 -15.27 -22.12 18.11
N GLU A 88 -14.54 -21.30 18.87
CA GLU A 88 -15.00 -20.68 20.11
C GLU A 88 -15.41 -19.23 19.79
N HIS A 89 -16.70 -18.94 19.92
CA HIS A 89 -17.27 -17.64 19.58
C HIS A 89 -17.33 -16.71 20.81
N ALA A 90 -16.99 -15.45 20.59
CA ALA A 90 -17.21 -14.36 21.52
C ALA A 90 -17.69 -13.10 20.76
N PRO A 91 -18.27 -12.09 21.44
CA PRO A 91 -18.66 -10.85 20.79
C PRO A 91 -17.47 -10.20 20.03
N GLY A 92 -17.59 -10.06 18.71
CA GLY A 92 -16.56 -9.46 17.85
C GLY A 92 -15.25 -10.26 17.73
N SER A 93 -15.23 -11.53 18.15
CA SER A 93 -14.03 -12.36 18.01
C SER A 93 -14.33 -13.86 17.95
N ILE A 94 -13.42 -14.60 17.31
CA ILE A 94 -13.44 -16.06 17.27
C ILE A 94 -12.05 -16.56 17.58
N ARG A 95 -11.95 -17.59 18.42
CA ARG A 95 -10.77 -18.44 18.50
C ARG A 95 -11.03 -19.70 17.70
N TRP A 96 -10.23 -19.93 16.67
CA TRP A 96 -10.34 -21.07 15.78
C TRP A 96 -9.14 -21.98 15.98
N VAL A 97 -9.38 -23.20 16.46
CA VAL A 97 -8.40 -24.29 16.54
C VAL A 97 -8.60 -25.15 15.30
N PRO A 98 -7.76 -25.02 14.26
CA PRO A 98 -7.95 -25.75 13.01
C PRO A 98 -7.68 -27.24 13.21
N GLY A 99 -8.54 -28.11 12.67
CA GLY A 99 -8.24 -29.54 12.60
C GLY A 99 -7.12 -29.80 11.59
N GLY A 100 -5.99 -30.38 11.99
CA GLY A 100 -4.85 -30.63 11.10
C GLY A 100 -4.94 -31.95 10.32
N PRO A 101 -4.11 -32.14 9.27
CA PRO A 101 -3.10 -31.24 8.72
C PRO A 101 -3.63 -30.27 7.64
N TYR A 102 -4.93 -30.35 7.33
CA TYR A 102 -5.65 -29.48 6.40
C TYR A 102 -6.89 -28.94 7.08
N ALA A 103 -7.12 -27.64 6.95
CA ALA A 103 -8.27 -26.99 7.57
C ALA A 103 -8.88 -25.95 6.65
N HIS A 104 -10.13 -25.61 6.92
CA HIS A 104 -10.79 -24.50 6.24
C HIS A 104 -11.62 -23.68 7.21
N LEU A 105 -11.77 -22.41 6.88
CA LEU A 105 -12.66 -21.46 7.55
C LEU A 105 -13.41 -20.67 6.48
N SER A 106 -14.69 -20.44 6.67
CA SER A 106 -15.50 -19.59 5.80
C SER A 106 -16.39 -18.67 6.60
N TYR A 107 -16.70 -17.51 6.03
CA TYR A 107 -17.61 -16.51 6.60
C TYR A 107 -18.11 -15.58 5.51
N GLN A 108 -19.20 -14.87 5.78
CA GLN A 108 -19.71 -13.82 4.92
C GLN A 108 -19.37 -12.45 5.50
N VAL A 109 -19.12 -11.48 4.61
CA VAL A 109 -18.81 -10.11 4.97
C VAL A 109 -19.68 -9.14 4.20
N ARG A 110 -20.32 -8.20 4.91
CA ARG A 110 -20.98 -7.05 4.30
C ARG A 110 -19.93 -6.06 3.81
N ILE A 111 -19.91 -5.80 2.50
CA ILE A 111 -18.93 -4.93 1.87
C ILE A 111 -19.14 -3.47 2.27
N ASP A 112 -20.37 -2.99 2.23
CA ASP A 112 -20.65 -1.58 2.45
C ASP A 112 -20.26 -1.15 3.87
N HIS A 113 -19.38 -0.17 3.95
CA HIS A 113 -18.97 0.48 5.19
C HIS A 113 -19.02 2.01 5.01
N GLN A 114 -19.77 2.66 5.89
CA GLN A 114 -19.91 4.11 5.90
C GLN A 114 -18.79 4.75 6.71
N ARG A 115 -18.21 5.82 6.17
CA ARG A 115 -17.19 6.65 6.80
C ARG A 115 -17.80 7.96 7.26
N GLY A 116 -17.64 8.24 8.56
CA GLY A 116 -18.13 9.47 9.18
C GLY A 116 -19.66 9.59 9.16
N ARG A 117 -20.17 10.81 9.40
CA ARG A 117 -21.62 11.07 9.53
C ARG A 117 -22.32 11.37 8.20
N GLN A 118 -21.60 11.52 7.09
CA GLN A 118 -22.14 12.06 5.82
C GLN A 118 -22.61 11.01 4.80
N GLN A 119 -22.98 9.79 5.23
CA GLN A 119 -23.41 8.70 4.32
C GLN A 119 -22.45 8.50 3.13
N ARG A 120 -21.14 8.61 3.37
CA ARG A 120 -20.09 8.33 2.37
C ARG A 120 -19.41 7.02 2.71
N HIS A 121 -18.79 6.38 1.72
CA HIS A 121 -18.23 5.05 1.87
C HIS A 121 -16.71 5.02 1.72
N ASP A 122 -16.03 4.23 2.56
CA ASP A 122 -14.64 3.81 2.31
C ASP A 122 -14.54 2.29 2.02
N SER A 123 -15.69 1.63 1.89
CA SER A 123 -15.88 0.33 1.25
C SER A 123 -17.31 0.29 0.69
N TYR A 124 -17.47 -0.08 -0.58
CA TYR A 124 -18.76 -0.04 -1.28
C TYR A 124 -18.82 -1.07 -2.41
N ALA A 125 -19.99 -1.68 -2.56
CA ALA A 125 -20.35 -2.48 -3.72
C ALA A 125 -21.40 -1.74 -4.58
N GLY A 126 -20.98 -1.34 -5.78
CA GLY A 126 -21.87 -0.91 -6.85
C GLY A 126 -22.50 -2.12 -7.57
N THR A 127 -23.21 -1.84 -8.65
CA THR A 127 -23.85 -2.90 -9.46
C THR A 127 -22.83 -3.81 -10.13
N ASP A 128 -21.74 -3.23 -10.66
CA ASP A 128 -20.74 -3.92 -11.48
C ASP A 128 -19.29 -3.75 -10.99
N TRP A 129 -19.13 -3.24 -9.76
CA TRP A 129 -17.83 -3.06 -9.13
C TRP A 129 -17.89 -3.08 -7.60
N VAL A 130 -16.75 -3.33 -6.98
CA VAL A 130 -16.50 -3.29 -5.55
C VAL A 130 -15.18 -2.56 -5.32
N ILE A 131 -15.18 -1.57 -4.43
CA ILE A 131 -13.95 -0.99 -3.88
C ILE A 131 -13.99 -1.16 -2.38
N THR A 132 -12.93 -1.76 -1.83
CA THR A 132 -12.83 -2.04 -0.40
C THR A 132 -11.36 -2.08 0.03
N ARG A 133 -11.12 -2.25 1.32
CA ARG A 133 -9.78 -2.53 1.85
C ARG A 133 -9.74 -3.96 2.35
N ALA A 134 -8.56 -4.58 2.30
CA ALA A 134 -8.39 -5.92 2.84
C ALA A 134 -8.83 -6.04 4.32
N ARG A 135 -8.59 -5.02 5.14
CA ARG A 135 -9.04 -4.98 6.55
C ARG A 135 -10.56 -5.05 6.73
N ASP A 136 -11.29 -4.71 5.67
CA ASP A 136 -12.75 -4.70 5.64
C ASP A 136 -13.33 -6.02 5.11
N LEU A 137 -12.48 -6.93 4.63
CA LEU A 137 -12.84 -8.29 4.20
C LEU A 137 -12.27 -9.37 5.12
N PHE A 138 -11.14 -9.10 5.78
CA PHE A 138 -10.42 -10.07 6.59
C PHE A 138 -10.36 -9.62 8.06
N PRO A 139 -10.65 -10.51 9.03
CA PRO A 139 -10.49 -10.20 10.44
C PRO A 139 -9.02 -9.91 10.77
N ARG A 140 -8.78 -9.16 11.84
CA ARG A 140 -7.43 -9.03 12.40
C ARG A 140 -7.03 -10.38 12.99
N ILE A 141 -5.84 -10.87 12.61
CA ILE A 141 -5.39 -12.23 12.90
C ILE A 141 -4.22 -12.19 13.88
N LEU A 142 -4.42 -12.78 15.05
CA LEU A 142 -3.33 -13.26 15.90
C LEU A 142 -3.17 -14.76 15.68
N LEU A 143 -1.96 -15.20 15.39
CA LEU A 143 -1.64 -16.61 15.13
C LEU A 143 -0.79 -17.14 16.28
N ASN A 144 -1.24 -18.21 16.92
CA ASN A 144 -0.49 -18.96 17.91
C ASN A 144 0.04 -20.26 17.28
N TYR A 145 1.28 -20.59 17.57
CA TYR A 145 1.96 -21.74 17.02
C TYR A 145 3.04 -22.24 17.98
N THR A 146 3.32 -23.55 17.92
CA THR A 146 4.47 -24.16 18.60
C THR A 146 5.46 -24.65 17.54
N PRO A 147 6.67 -24.07 17.45
CA PRO A 147 7.67 -24.49 16.49
C PRO A 147 8.08 -25.96 16.67
N ARG A 148 8.11 -26.74 15.60
CA ARG A 148 8.69 -28.10 15.58
C ARG A 148 10.23 -28.11 15.44
N GLY A 149 10.86 -26.94 15.45
CA GLY A 149 12.31 -26.79 15.33
C GLY A 149 12.76 -25.38 15.74
N LYS A 150 14.00 -25.02 15.37
CA LYS A 150 14.60 -23.73 15.77
C LYS A 150 14.02 -22.50 15.05
N GLN A 151 13.20 -22.71 14.02
CA GLN A 151 12.62 -21.63 13.22
C GLN A 151 11.11 -21.57 13.42
N ALA A 152 10.58 -20.35 13.52
CA ALA A 152 9.14 -20.13 13.47
C ALA A 152 8.59 -20.63 12.12
N PRO A 153 7.35 -21.16 12.09
CA PRO A 153 6.69 -21.47 10.85
C PRO A 153 6.59 -20.23 9.96
N LYS A 154 6.47 -20.45 8.65
CA LYS A 154 6.30 -19.37 7.67
C LYS A 154 5.23 -19.78 6.67
N SER A 155 4.26 -18.90 6.44
CA SER A 155 3.24 -19.13 5.42
C SER A 155 3.81 -19.00 4.01
N ARG A 156 3.15 -19.68 3.07
CA ARG A 156 3.03 -19.25 1.69
C ARG A 156 1.57 -18.92 1.44
N ALA A 157 1.26 -17.66 1.17
CA ALA A 157 -0.12 -17.21 1.07
C ALA A 157 -0.50 -16.69 -0.32
N ARG A 158 -1.73 -16.99 -0.75
CA ARG A 158 -2.32 -16.43 -1.97
C ARG A 158 -3.64 -15.74 -1.67
N LEU A 159 -3.95 -14.69 -2.42
CA LEU A 159 -5.26 -14.06 -2.47
C LEU A 159 -5.90 -14.36 -3.82
N ILE A 160 -7.06 -14.99 -3.81
CA ILE A 160 -7.76 -15.50 -4.99
C ILE A 160 -9.14 -14.85 -5.03
N PHE A 161 -9.48 -14.21 -6.14
CA PHE A 161 -10.83 -13.68 -6.36
C PHE A 161 -11.62 -14.54 -7.34
N ARG A 162 -12.79 -15.01 -6.90
CA ARG A 162 -13.81 -15.64 -7.74
C ARG A 162 -14.87 -14.60 -8.04
N LEU A 163 -14.85 -14.07 -9.25
CA LEU A 163 -15.65 -12.92 -9.64
C LEU A 163 -16.68 -13.27 -10.72
N PRO A 164 -17.73 -12.45 -10.89
CA PRO A 164 -18.63 -12.54 -12.03
C PRO A 164 -17.88 -12.54 -13.38
N ALA A 165 -18.51 -13.10 -14.41
CA ALA A 165 -17.94 -13.10 -15.75
C ALA A 165 -17.63 -11.67 -16.22
N GLY A 166 -16.46 -11.47 -16.81
CA GLY A 166 -15.98 -10.16 -17.27
C GLY A 166 -15.34 -9.28 -16.19
N TRP A 167 -15.55 -9.56 -14.90
CA TRP A 167 -14.92 -8.79 -13.83
C TRP A 167 -13.44 -9.13 -13.67
N ARG A 168 -12.68 -8.11 -13.29
CA ARG A 168 -11.24 -8.16 -13.04
C ARG A 168 -10.95 -7.68 -11.62
N SER A 169 -9.79 -8.01 -11.09
CA SER A 169 -9.30 -7.49 -9.82
C SER A 169 -8.06 -6.61 -9.97
N ALA A 170 -7.89 -5.69 -9.02
CA ALA A 170 -6.66 -4.96 -8.76
C ALA A 170 -6.35 -4.97 -7.26
N ALA A 171 -5.11 -5.32 -6.92
CA ALA A 171 -4.60 -5.35 -5.55
C ALA A 171 -3.09 -5.03 -5.59
N ALA A 172 -2.56 -4.43 -4.52
CA ALA A 172 -1.13 -4.06 -4.41
C ALA A 172 -0.21 -5.25 -4.11
N HIS A 173 -0.40 -6.37 -4.80
CA HIS A 173 0.33 -7.62 -4.63
C HIS A 173 0.80 -8.14 -5.98
N GLU A 174 1.76 -9.06 -5.99
CA GLU A 174 2.22 -9.66 -7.23
C GLU A 174 1.14 -10.56 -7.84
N ALA A 175 0.70 -10.24 -9.05
CA ALA A 175 -0.24 -11.09 -9.79
C ALA A 175 0.50 -12.30 -10.35
N ILE A 176 0.07 -13.51 -9.97
CA ILE A 176 0.62 -14.79 -10.44
C ILE A 176 -0.36 -15.56 -11.34
N GLY A 177 -1.47 -14.93 -11.69
CA GLY A 177 -2.51 -15.45 -12.55
C GLY A 177 -3.70 -14.49 -12.61
N THR A 178 -4.70 -14.82 -13.43
CA THR A 178 -5.94 -14.05 -13.49
C THR A 178 -6.62 -14.03 -12.14
N ASN A 179 -6.75 -12.85 -11.54
CA ASN A 179 -7.39 -12.66 -10.23
C ASN A 179 -6.73 -13.46 -9.08
N ILE A 180 -5.44 -13.80 -9.21
CA ILE A 180 -4.66 -14.51 -8.20
C ILE A 180 -3.39 -13.71 -7.88
N TYR A 181 -3.18 -13.47 -6.59
CA TYR A 181 -2.04 -12.71 -6.10
C TYR A 181 -1.23 -13.50 -5.08
N LEU A 182 0.10 -13.39 -5.17
CA LEU A 182 1.02 -13.85 -4.14
C LEU A 182 1.11 -12.80 -3.03
N LEU A 183 0.95 -13.22 -1.77
CA LEU A 183 1.05 -12.34 -0.62
C LEU A 183 2.41 -12.54 0.05
N ILE A 184 3.10 -11.43 0.30
CA ILE A 184 4.40 -11.42 0.98
C ILE A 184 4.37 -10.34 2.07
N GLU A 185 4.58 -10.75 3.32
CA GLU A 185 4.81 -9.87 4.46
C GLU A 185 6.20 -10.13 5.06
N PRO A 186 7.24 -9.39 4.63
CA PRO A 186 8.60 -9.62 5.08
C PRO A 186 8.72 -9.59 6.62
N GLY A 187 9.38 -10.63 7.16
CA GLY A 187 9.59 -10.77 8.61
C GLY A 187 8.36 -11.18 9.41
N LYS A 188 7.23 -11.54 8.77
CA LYS A 188 6.06 -12.10 9.43
C LYS A 188 5.98 -13.61 9.21
N VAL A 189 5.38 -14.28 10.20
CA VAL A 189 5.06 -15.72 10.14
C VAL A 189 3.85 -15.99 9.23
N LEU A 190 2.89 -15.07 9.25
CA LEU A 190 1.68 -15.12 8.44
C LEU A 190 1.63 -13.91 7.51
N ASP A 191 1.62 -14.19 6.21
CA ASP A 191 1.36 -13.24 5.14
C ASP A 191 -0.15 -13.01 5.02
N ARG A 192 -0.57 -11.74 5.04
CA ARG A 192 -2.00 -11.38 5.01
C ARG A 192 -2.34 -10.45 3.84
N PRO A 193 -3.58 -10.52 3.33
CA PRO A 193 -4.09 -9.52 2.40
C PRO A 193 -4.05 -8.13 3.05
N ARG A 194 -3.47 -7.15 2.34
CA ARG A 194 -3.39 -5.75 2.78
C ARG A 194 -3.69 -4.78 1.64
N GLY A 195 -3.97 -3.53 2.00
CA GLY A 195 -4.18 -2.44 1.06
C GLY A 195 -5.62 -2.35 0.53
N TRP A 196 -5.81 -1.46 -0.43
CA TRP A 196 -7.02 -1.33 -1.23
C TRP A 196 -7.15 -2.48 -2.23
N ILE A 197 -8.40 -2.83 -2.52
CA ILE A 197 -8.82 -3.84 -3.47
C ILE A 197 -9.92 -3.22 -4.32
N ALA A 198 -9.78 -3.34 -5.64
CA ALA A 198 -10.84 -3.02 -6.60
C ALA A 198 -11.21 -4.29 -7.37
N LEU A 199 -12.50 -4.57 -7.50
CA LEU A 199 -13.05 -5.70 -8.24
C LEU A 199 -14.15 -5.16 -9.16
N GLY A 200 -14.31 -5.69 -10.37
CA GLY A 200 -15.41 -5.24 -11.24
C GLY A 200 -15.06 -5.08 -12.70
N ASN A 201 -15.91 -4.34 -13.39
CA ASN A 201 -15.63 -3.74 -14.68
C ASN A 201 -14.64 -2.58 -14.49
N LEU A 202 -13.35 -2.90 -14.45
CA LEU A 202 -12.30 -1.92 -14.16
C LEU A 202 -11.59 -1.49 -15.44
N GLU A 203 -11.44 -0.18 -15.59
CA GLU A 203 -10.40 0.40 -16.41
C GLU A 203 -9.09 0.36 -15.63
N MET A 204 -8.04 -0.19 -16.24
CA MET A 204 -6.76 -0.37 -15.58
C MET A 204 -5.61 -0.04 -16.50
N GLU A 205 -4.65 0.68 -15.96
CA GLU A 205 -3.35 0.93 -16.59
C GLU A 205 -2.25 0.58 -15.60
N ARG A 206 -1.12 0.11 -16.11
CA ARG A 206 0.06 -0.21 -15.30
C ARG A 206 1.32 0.23 -16.00
N GLN A 207 2.28 0.72 -15.22
CA GLN A 207 3.58 1.12 -15.71
C GLN A 207 4.62 0.92 -14.60
N GLU A 208 5.77 0.38 -14.96
CA GLU A 208 6.93 0.40 -14.06
C GLU A 208 7.61 1.75 -14.12
N ILE A 209 7.74 2.43 -12.97
CA ILE A 209 8.34 3.75 -12.85
C ILE A 209 9.31 3.71 -11.67
N ALA A 210 10.59 4.02 -11.91
CA ALA A 210 11.64 4.01 -10.89
C ALA A 210 11.71 2.69 -10.05
N GLY A 211 11.53 1.54 -10.72
CA GLY A 211 11.55 0.22 -10.09
C GLY A 211 10.31 -0.10 -9.24
N ILE A 212 9.24 0.69 -9.36
CA ILE A 212 7.94 0.46 -8.72
C ILE A 212 6.93 0.15 -9.81
N MET A 213 6.26 -1.00 -9.71
CA MET A 213 5.10 -1.30 -10.55
C MET A 213 3.90 -0.49 -10.05
N LEU A 214 3.57 0.60 -10.75
CA LEU A 214 2.41 1.43 -10.47
C LEU A 214 1.22 0.90 -11.27
N GLN A 215 0.13 0.57 -10.57
CA GLN A 215 -1.13 0.19 -11.19
C GLN A 215 -2.21 1.19 -10.79
N ALA A 216 -2.92 1.74 -11.76
CA ALA A 216 -4.10 2.55 -11.53
C ALA A 216 -5.33 1.77 -11.98
N ALA A 217 -6.32 1.66 -11.10
CA ALA A 217 -7.60 1.00 -11.34
C ALA A 217 -8.74 1.96 -11.05
N ARG A 218 -9.66 2.07 -12.01
CA ARG A 218 -10.77 3.02 -11.96
C ARG A 218 -12.05 2.32 -12.35
N VAL A 219 -13.10 2.56 -11.58
CA VAL A 219 -14.46 2.13 -11.96
C VAL A 219 -15.01 3.04 -13.06
N PRO A 220 -16.00 2.60 -13.85
CA PRO A 220 -16.54 3.40 -14.93
C PRO A 220 -17.10 4.75 -14.41
N GLY A 221 -16.95 5.81 -15.21
CA GLY A 221 -17.44 7.15 -14.86
C GLY A 221 -16.45 8.07 -14.13
N GLY A 222 -15.18 7.70 -14.04
CA GLY A 222 -14.13 8.58 -13.52
C GLY A 222 -13.67 9.65 -14.53
N THR A 223 -13.19 10.79 -14.04
CA THR A 223 -12.89 11.98 -14.88
C THR A 223 -11.43 12.10 -15.30
N VAL A 224 -10.46 11.69 -14.47
CA VAL A 224 -9.02 11.78 -14.79
C VAL A 224 -8.59 10.60 -15.66
N PRO A 225 -8.09 10.80 -16.90
CA PRO A 225 -7.60 9.70 -17.73
C PRO A 225 -6.40 8.99 -17.09
N LEU A 226 -6.42 7.66 -17.05
CA LEU A 226 -5.37 6.87 -16.41
C LEU A 226 -3.98 7.09 -17.03
N ALA A 227 -3.92 7.25 -18.35
CA ALA A 227 -2.65 7.56 -19.03
C ALA A 227 -2.07 8.92 -18.63
N GLU A 228 -2.91 9.92 -18.35
CA GLU A 228 -2.45 11.22 -17.86
C GLU A 228 -1.92 11.11 -16.43
N LEU A 229 -2.61 10.34 -15.58
CA LEU A 229 -2.15 10.04 -14.23
C LEU A 229 -0.78 9.36 -14.22
N LEU A 230 -0.58 8.34 -15.08
CA LEU A 230 0.72 7.65 -15.16
C LEU A 230 1.83 8.56 -15.69
N ARG A 231 1.57 9.41 -16.69
CA ARG A 231 2.54 10.44 -17.13
C ARG A 231 2.90 11.44 -16.03
N PHE A 232 1.94 11.79 -15.17
CA PHE A 232 2.21 12.64 -14.02
C PHE A 232 3.14 11.96 -13.01
N TYR A 233 2.96 10.66 -12.75
CA TYR A 233 3.85 9.89 -11.89
C TYR A 233 5.20 9.55 -12.52
N ASP A 234 5.26 9.38 -13.83
CA ASP A 234 6.51 9.14 -14.57
C ASP A 234 7.54 10.25 -14.28
N ARG A 235 7.07 11.49 -14.12
CA ARG A 235 7.91 12.63 -13.75
C ARG A 235 8.17 12.74 -12.24
N THR A 236 7.17 12.44 -11.40
CA THR A 236 7.23 12.77 -9.96
C THR A 236 7.71 11.63 -9.07
N LEU A 237 7.37 10.38 -9.40
CA LEU A 237 7.75 9.21 -8.61
C LEU A 237 9.26 8.98 -8.54
N PRO A 238 10.06 9.18 -9.62
CA PRO A 238 11.53 9.08 -9.52
C PRO A 238 12.13 10.08 -8.53
N VAL A 239 11.54 11.27 -8.40
CA VAL A 239 11.97 12.28 -7.43
C VAL A 239 11.56 11.85 -6.01
N ALA A 240 10.30 11.41 -5.83
CA ALA A 240 9.80 10.95 -4.54
C ALA A 240 10.56 9.72 -4.01
N ARG A 241 10.91 8.77 -4.88
CA ARG A 241 11.61 7.53 -4.54
C ARG A 241 12.95 7.78 -3.84
N LYS A 242 13.62 8.89 -4.14
CA LYS A 242 14.90 9.29 -3.51
C LYS A 242 14.74 9.57 -2.01
N LEU A 243 13.55 9.96 -1.57
CA LEU A 243 13.25 10.24 -0.15
C LEU A 243 13.01 8.94 0.65
N PHE A 244 12.65 7.85 -0.03
CA PHE A 244 12.18 6.61 0.59
C PHE A 244 12.94 5.41 0.03
N PRO A 245 14.13 5.08 0.55
CA PRO A 245 14.97 3.98 0.03
C PRO A 245 14.27 2.61 0.09
N GLU A 246 13.33 2.44 1.01
CA GLU A 246 12.58 1.20 1.27
C GLU A 246 11.14 1.27 0.72
N ALA A 247 10.92 2.01 -0.36
CA ALA A 247 9.60 2.10 -0.99
C ALA A 247 9.08 0.71 -1.42
N PRO A 248 7.75 0.50 -1.41
CA PRO A 248 7.16 -0.76 -1.86
C PRO A 248 7.46 -0.99 -3.34
N GLU A 249 7.63 -2.25 -3.73
CA GLU A 249 7.82 -2.65 -5.14
C GLU A 249 6.59 -2.39 -6.01
N ARG A 250 5.41 -2.26 -5.40
CA ARG A 250 4.13 -2.13 -6.10
C ARG A 250 3.25 -1.11 -5.40
N ILE A 251 2.59 -0.27 -6.18
CA ILE A 251 1.62 0.69 -5.67
C ILE A 251 0.32 0.56 -6.48
N LEU A 252 -0.81 0.43 -5.78
CA LEU A 252 -2.13 0.48 -6.39
C LEU A 252 -2.84 1.80 -6.09
N ILE A 253 -3.34 2.45 -7.14
CA ILE A 253 -4.23 3.60 -7.06
C ILE A 253 -5.63 3.13 -7.43
N VAL A 254 -6.60 3.33 -6.53
CA VAL A 254 -8.00 3.00 -6.78
C VAL A 254 -8.82 4.27 -6.86
N SER A 255 -9.66 4.41 -7.89
CA SER A 255 -10.52 5.58 -8.04
C SER A 255 -11.98 5.24 -8.35
N ALA A 256 -12.88 5.94 -7.67
CA ALA A 256 -14.32 5.93 -7.92
C ALA A 256 -14.98 7.25 -7.51
N GLY A 257 -16.16 7.50 -8.09
CA GLY A 257 -17.02 8.62 -7.75
C GLY A 257 -17.94 8.34 -6.55
N ASP A 258 -19.04 9.08 -6.46
CA ASP A 258 -20.05 8.88 -5.42
C ASP A 258 -20.63 7.43 -5.48
N PRO A 259 -21.01 6.84 -4.32
CA PRO A 259 -21.09 7.45 -2.99
C PRO A 259 -19.81 7.31 -2.16
N MET A 260 -18.66 7.06 -2.79
CA MET A 260 -17.39 6.94 -2.07
C MET A 260 -17.01 8.25 -1.38
N TRP A 261 -16.14 8.14 -0.36
CA TRP A 261 -15.53 9.27 0.32
C TRP A 261 -14.96 10.25 -0.69
N ARG A 262 -15.20 11.55 -0.50
CA ARG A 262 -14.81 12.56 -1.48
C ARG A 262 -13.34 12.99 -1.40
N GLY A 263 -12.52 12.40 -0.54
CA GLY A 263 -11.09 12.70 -0.41
C GLY A 263 -10.19 11.59 -0.96
N GLY A 264 -8.94 11.58 -0.51
CA GLY A 264 -8.06 10.42 -0.60
C GLY A 264 -7.99 9.67 0.73
N ILE A 265 -7.60 8.40 0.67
CA ILE A 265 -7.37 7.54 1.84
C ILE A 265 -6.24 6.57 1.51
N SER A 266 -5.09 6.74 2.16
CA SER A 266 -3.95 5.83 2.05
C SER A 266 -4.19 4.45 2.71
N GLY A 267 -3.38 3.48 2.29
CA GLY A 267 -3.38 2.10 2.74
C GLY A 267 -2.04 1.42 2.41
N ALA A 268 -1.86 0.18 2.83
CA ALA A 268 -0.61 -0.53 2.58
C ALA A 268 -0.38 -0.71 1.07
N GLY A 269 0.72 -0.14 0.55
CA GLY A 269 1.08 -0.20 -0.87
C GLY A 269 0.02 0.35 -1.81
N SER A 270 -0.92 1.16 -1.32
CA SER A 270 -2.08 1.57 -2.13
C SER A 270 -2.82 2.73 -1.53
N PHE A 271 -3.58 3.45 -2.34
CA PHE A 271 -4.51 4.46 -1.84
C PHE A 271 -5.76 4.55 -2.71
N PHE A 272 -6.85 4.98 -2.10
CA PHE A 272 -8.06 5.39 -2.78
C PHE A 272 -8.03 6.90 -3.01
N ILE A 273 -8.55 7.35 -4.15
CA ILE A 273 -8.80 8.77 -4.41
C ILE A 273 -10.11 8.95 -5.17
N HIS A 274 -10.95 9.85 -4.66
CA HIS A 274 -12.23 10.14 -5.31
C HIS A 274 -12.03 10.66 -6.73
N ALA A 275 -12.82 10.16 -7.69
CA ALA A 275 -12.68 10.49 -9.10
C ALA A 275 -12.81 11.99 -9.39
N GLY A 276 -13.61 12.72 -8.61
CA GLY A 276 -13.74 14.17 -8.72
C GLY A 276 -12.53 14.99 -8.22
N ARG A 277 -11.46 14.36 -7.74
CA ARG A 277 -10.24 15.07 -7.31
C ARG A 277 -9.34 15.34 -8.51
N PRO A 278 -8.91 16.60 -8.72
CA PRO A 278 -8.02 16.94 -9.82
C PRO A 278 -6.59 16.45 -9.52
N LEU A 279 -5.78 16.24 -10.56
CA LEU A 279 -4.34 15.98 -10.40
C LEU A 279 -3.64 17.11 -9.64
N ARG A 280 -4.09 18.35 -9.88
CA ARG A 280 -3.61 19.57 -9.23
C ARG A 280 -4.78 20.45 -8.83
N THR A 281 -4.79 20.88 -7.59
CA THR A 281 -5.81 21.77 -7.00
C THR A 281 -5.51 23.25 -7.30
N ALA A 282 -6.46 24.13 -6.97
CA ALA A 282 -6.36 25.57 -7.25
C ALA A 282 -5.16 26.22 -6.54
N ASP A 283 -4.85 25.73 -5.34
CA ASP A 283 -3.68 26.04 -4.49
C ASP A 283 -2.35 25.41 -4.98
N LYS A 284 -2.36 24.76 -6.15
CA LYS A 284 -1.19 24.14 -6.81
C LYS A 284 -0.63 22.89 -6.12
N THR A 285 -1.27 22.38 -5.08
CA THR A 285 -0.92 21.08 -4.49
C THR A 285 -1.52 19.93 -5.31
N SER A 286 -1.28 18.70 -4.89
CA SER A 286 -1.75 17.51 -5.60
C SER A 286 -2.25 16.46 -4.60
N PRO A 287 -3.56 16.20 -4.55
CA PRO A 287 -4.11 15.13 -3.72
C PRO A 287 -3.48 13.76 -4.03
N TYR A 288 -3.09 13.52 -5.29
CA TYR A 288 -2.45 12.29 -5.72
C TYR A 288 -1.01 12.14 -5.18
N LEU A 289 -0.26 13.23 -5.09
CA LEU A 289 1.09 13.20 -4.48
C LEU A 289 1.03 13.16 -2.96
N HIS A 290 0.02 13.80 -2.37
CA HIS A 290 -0.26 13.73 -0.94
C HIS A 290 -0.48 12.28 -0.50
N GLU A 291 -1.42 11.58 -1.15
CA GLU A 291 -1.66 10.16 -0.84
C GLU A 291 -0.47 9.26 -1.19
N LEU A 292 0.26 9.55 -2.28
CA LEU A 292 1.49 8.83 -2.61
C LEU A 292 2.52 8.97 -1.47
N PHE A 293 2.70 10.16 -0.92
CA PHE A 293 3.61 10.37 0.21
C PHE A 293 3.21 9.48 1.40
N HIS A 294 1.93 9.41 1.73
CA HIS A 294 1.44 8.51 2.79
C HIS A 294 1.63 7.02 2.50
N VAL A 295 1.66 6.61 1.24
CA VAL A 295 1.98 5.22 0.87
C VAL A 295 3.48 4.93 0.97
N LEU A 296 4.33 5.90 0.66
CA LEU A 296 5.79 5.74 0.68
C LEU A 296 6.39 5.90 2.07
N GLN A 297 5.76 6.67 2.98
CA GLN A 297 6.26 6.85 4.34
C GLN A 297 6.30 5.51 5.11
N PRO A 298 7.45 5.11 5.68
CA PRO A 298 7.55 3.84 6.40
C PRO A 298 7.45 3.99 7.92
N TYR A 299 7.18 5.20 8.43
CA TYR A 299 7.01 5.50 9.85
C TYR A 299 5.53 5.68 10.22
N ARG A 300 5.24 5.71 11.52
CA ARG A 300 3.90 5.99 12.06
C ARG A 300 3.94 7.28 12.86
N ALA A 301 2.91 8.12 12.74
CA ALA A 301 2.75 9.26 13.62
C ALA A 301 2.33 8.83 15.04
N ALA A 302 2.87 9.50 16.06
CA ALA A 302 2.30 9.52 17.40
C ALA A 302 1.10 10.47 17.45
N ALA A 303 0.37 10.47 18.57
CA ALA A 303 -0.83 11.30 18.74
C ALA A 303 -0.58 12.82 18.65
N ASP A 304 0.67 13.27 18.81
CA ASP A 304 1.06 14.69 18.76
C ASP A 304 1.71 15.08 17.42
N ALA A 305 1.68 14.20 16.42
CA ALA A 305 2.46 14.29 15.19
C ALA A 305 1.62 14.35 13.90
N ASP A 306 0.30 14.54 13.99
CA ASP A 306 -0.57 14.73 12.82
C ASP A 306 -0.09 15.90 11.95
N TRP A 307 0.36 17.00 12.56
CA TRP A 307 0.97 18.12 11.83
C TRP A 307 2.26 17.75 11.07
N ILE A 308 2.98 16.72 11.52
CA ILE A 308 4.18 16.21 10.84
C ILE A 308 3.77 15.37 9.65
N GLU A 309 2.87 14.41 9.86
CA GLU A 309 2.40 13.50 8.81
C GLU A 309 1.72 14.26 7.66
N GLU A 310 0.70 15.06 7.95
CA GLU A 310 -0.04 15.85 6.96
C GLU A 310 0.83 16.99 6.39
N GLY A 311 1.62 17.64 7.25
CA GLY A 311 2.48 18.75 6.83
C GLY A 311 3.56 18.32 5.84
N LEU A 312 4.19 17.16 6.05
CA LEU A 312 5.16 16.60 5.10
C LEU A 312 4.46 16.16 3.82
N ALA A 313 3.34 15.44 3.91
CA ALA A 313 2.59 14.98 2.75
C ALA A 313 2.17 16.15 1.84
N GLU A 314 1.61 17.21 2.41
CA GLU A 314 1.16 18.37 1.65
C GLU A 314 2.34 19.22 1.12
N TYR A 315 3.42 19.38 1.90
CA TYR A 315 4.61 20.08 1.44
C TYR A 315 5.23 19.37 0.23
N TYR A 316 5.42 18.05 0.30
CA TYR A 316 5.96 17.28 -0.83
C TYR A 316 4.97 17.15 -1.99
N ALA A 317 3.67 17.21 -1.75
CA ALA A 317 2.68 17.31 -2.82
C ALA A 317 2.86 18.57 -3.68
N LEU A 318 3.39 19.65 -3.12
CA LEU A 318 3.78 20.86 -3.84
C LEU A 318 5.21 20.77 -4.40
N GLU A 319 6.17 20.42 -3.54
CA GLU A 319 7.61 20.46 -3.84
C GLU A 319 8.03 19.44 -4.90
N LEU A 320 7.45 18.24 -4.92
CA LEU A 320 7.76 17.23 -5.94
C LEU A 320 7.38 17.71 -7.35
N GLN A 321 6.29 18.46 -7.49
CA GLN A 321 5.92 19.04 -8.78
C GLN A 321 6.96 20.06 -9.25
N ARG A 322 7.45 20.91 -8.34
CA ARG A 322 8.50 21.89 -8.64
C ARG A 322 9.79 21.20 -9.08
N ARG A 323 10.25 20.20 -8.33
CA ARG A 323 11.47 19.44 -8.62
C ARG A 323 11.38 18.60 -9.90
N SER A 324 10.17 18.24 -10.31
CA SER A 324 9.91 17.47 -11.53
C SER A 324 9.65 18.37 -12.76
N GLY A 325 9.80 19.70 -12.63
CA GLY A 325 9.54 20.66 -13.70
C GLY A 325 8.05 20.81 -14.08
N LEU A 326 7.14 20.30 -13.25
CA LEU A 326 5.69 20.40 -13.46
C LEU A 326 5.08 21.65 -12.85
N LEU A 327 5.83 22.36 -12.01
CA LEU A 327 5.43 23.60 -11.37
C LEU A 327 6.61 24.58 -11.38
N ASP A 328 6.39 25.78 -11.89
CA ASP A 328 7.40 26.85 -11.91
C ASP A 328 7.50 27.56 -10.56
N ALA A 329 8.47 28.47 -10.42
CA ALA A 329 8.67 29.24 -9.20
C ALA A 329 7.44 30.08 -8.80
N THR A 330 6.73 30.64 -9.79
CA THR A 330 5.50 31.42 -9.57
C THR A 330 4.36 30.54 -9.03
N GLY A 331 4.15 29.37 -9.63
CA GLY A 331 3.19 28.38 -9.18
C GLY A 331 3.49 27.87 -7.77
N PHE A 332 4.75 27.57 -7.49
CA PHE A 332 5.20 27.16 -6.16
C PHE A 332 4.97 28.27 -5.12
N GLY A 333 5.31 29.51 -5.47
CA GLY A 333 5.07 30.70 -4.65
C GLY A 333 3.61 30.85 -4.27
N ARG A 334 2.68 30.66 -5.22
CA ARG A 334 1.23 30.70 -4.99
C ARG A 334 0.74 29.62 -4.02
N GLY A 335 1.31 28.42 -4.07
CA GLY A 335 0.97 27.36 -3.11
C GLY A 335 1.38 27.73 -1.68
N LEU A 336 2.58 28.28 -1.51
CA LEU A 336 3.02 28.79 -0.21
C LEU A 336 2.16 29.98 0.29
N ASP A 337 1.74 30.88 -0.61
CA ASP A 337 0.80 31.97 -0.27
C ASP A 337 -0.55 31.43 0.19
N TYR A 338 -1.04 30.38 -0.44
CA TYR A 338 -2.29 29.72 -0.06
C TYR A 338 -2.18 29.15 1.36
N PHE A 339 -1.12 28.38 1.65
CA PHE A 339 -0.85 27.84 2.98
C PHE A 339 -0.80 28.93 4.05
N GLN A 340 -0.15 30.06 3.76
CA GLN A 340 -0.10 31.17 4.71
C GLN A 340 -1.48 31.81 4.93
N ARG A 341 -2.22 32.08 3.85
CA ARG A 341 -3.51 32.79 3.90
C ARG A 341 -4.61 31.97 4.55
N TYR A 342 -4.67 30.67 4.26
CA TYR A 342 -5.75 29.78 4.72
C TYR A 342 -5.33 28.85 5.85
N GLY A 343 -4.11 29.02 6.38
CA GLY A 343 -3.62 28.35 7.58
C GLY A 343 -4.37 28.79 8.84
N LEU A 344 -4.54 27.84 9.77
CA LEU A 344 -4.93 28.14 11.14
C LEU A 344 -3.67 28.44 11.97
N TRP A 345 -3.57 29.67 12.48
CA TRP A 345 -2.42 30.16 13.23
C TRP A 345 -2.80 30.47 14.68
N GLN A 346 -1.81 30.73 15.53
CA GLN A 346 -1.97 30.99 16.97
C GLN A 346 -2.61 29.80 17.71
N VAL A 347 -2.25 28.59 17.28
CA VAL A 347 -2.70 27.31 17.84
C VAL A 347 -1.52 26.39 18.09
N ASP A 348 -1.62 25.53 19.09
CA ASP A 348 -0.64 24.48 19.37
C ASP A 348 -0.82 23.33 18.38
N MET A 349 0.09 23.23 17.41
CA MET A 349 0.06 22.25 16.31
C MET A 349 0.09 20.81 16.80
N THR A 350 0.66 20.54 17.97
CA THR A 350 0.77 19.17 18.51
C THR A 350 -0.56 18.66 19.08
N LYS A 351 -1.62 19.47 19.03
CA LYS A 351 -2.96 19.16 19.55
C LYS A 351 -4.06 19.41 18.51
N GLN A 352 -3.73 19.72 17.26
CA GLN A 352 -4.71 20.05 16.23
C GLN A 352 -5.04 18.86 15.34
N TYR A 353 -6.34 18.74 15.04
CA TYR A 353 -6.90 17.85 14.01
C TYR A 353 -7.67 18.63 12.94
N ASP A 354 -7.65 19.98 13.00
CA ASP A 354 -8.28 20.83 11.99
C ASP A 354 -7.40 20.85 10.74
N ASN A 355 -7.98 20.48 9.59
CA ASN A 355 -7.28 20.43 8.30
C ASN A 355 -6.60 21.76 7.94
N ARG A 356 -7.08 22.92 8.40
CA ARG A 356 -6.40 24.20 8.17
C ARG A 356 -5.08 24.30 8.94
N ALA A 357 -4.95 23.64 10.09
CA ALA A 357 -3.69 23.57 10.81
C ALA A 357 -2.76 22.53 10.17
N THR A 358 -3.26 21.32 9.95
CA THR A 358 -2.46 20.17 9.50
C THR A 358 -2.12 20.19 8.01
N ASN A 359 -3.00 20.71 7.16
CA ASN A 359 -2.84 20.69 5.70
C ASN A 359 -2.57 22.08 5.09
N ASN A 360 -2.62 23.17 5.87
CA ASN A 360 -2.22 24.50 5.39
C ASN A 360 -1.07 25.10 6.22
N SER A 361 -1.23 25.25 7.54
CA SER A 361 -0.16 25.83 8.37
C SER A 361 1.08 24.95 8.41
N ALA A 362 0.92 23.65 8.68
CA ALA A 362 2.02 22.72 8.82
C ALA A 362 2.91 22.57 7.56
N PRO A 363 2.41 22.46 6.32
CA PRO A 363 3.30 22.41 5.15
C PRO A 363 4.10 23.70 4.95
N LEU A 364 3.59 24.87 5.37
CA LEU A 364 4.39 26.08 5.39
C LEU A 364 5.50 26.03 6.45
N LEU A 365 5.24 25.42 7.61
CA LEU A 365 6.27 25.14 8.61
C LEU A 365 7.34 24.17 8.09
N MET A 366 6.94 23.14 7.31
CA MET A 366 7.88 22.22 6.67
C MET A 366 8.78 22.95 5.66
N TYR A 367 8.21 23.85 4.86
CA TYR A 367 9.00 24.70 3.98
C TYR A 367 9.99 25.59 4.75
N ASP A 368 9.56 26.28 5.81
CA ASP A 368 10.47 27.13 6.60
C ASP A 368 11.58 26.31 7.29
N LEU A 369 11.25 25.10 7.77
CA LEU A 369 12.25 24.16 8.28
C LEU A 369 13.27 23.78 7.21
N ASP A 370 12.83 23.41 6.00
CA ASP A 370 13.71 23.08 4.89
C ASP A 370 14.69 24.23 4.58
N GLN A 371 14.18 25.47 4.52
CA GLN A 371 15.01 26.66 4.28
C GLN A 371 16.01 26.91 5.42
N ARG A 372 15.62 26.69 6.68
CA ARG A 372 16.51 26.84 7.83
C ARG A 372 17.57 25.75 7.88
N ILE A 373 17.24 24.51 7.55
CA ILE A 373 18.20 23.39 7.46
C ILE A 373 19.24 23.71 6.38
N GLN A 374 18.80 24.14 5.20
CA GLN A 374 19.71 24.54 4.12
C GLN A 374 20.64 25.67 4.56
N ARG A 375 20.11 26.73 5.18
CA ARG A 375 20.95 27.84 5.69
C ARG A 375 21.94 27.37 6.76
N ALA A 376 21.49 26.51 7.68
CA ALA A 376 22.35 25.97 8.75
C ALA A 376 23.48 25.08 8.23
N THR A 377 23.32 24.50 7.03
CA THR A 377 24.24 23.50 6.45
C THR A 377 24.87 23.96 5.14
N ALA A 378 24.79 25.26 4.82
CA ALA A 378 25.26 25.85 3.56
C ALA A 378 24.73 25.09 2.32
N GLY A 379 23.50 24.60 2.39
CA GLY A 379 22.80 23.88 1.31
C GLY A 379 23.14 22.39 1.19
N SER A 380 24.05 21.86 2.01
CA SER A 380 24.45 20.44 1.94
C SER A 380 23.39 19.46 2.46
N ARG A 381 22.44 19.94 3.29
CA ARG A 381 21.31 19.15 3.80
C ARG A 381 19.98 19.88 3.58
N ARG A 382 18.90 19.10 3.55
CA ARG A 382 17.51 19.54 3.36
C ARG A 382 16.55 18.80 4.27
N LEU A 383 15.27 19.16 4.23
CA LEU A 383 14.22 18.38 4.86
C LEU A 383 14.17 16.93 4.33
N ASP A 384 14.63 16.70 3.10
CA ASP A 384 14.84 15.36 2.53
C ASP A 384 15.65 14.44 3.46
N ASP A 385 16.75 14.96 4.02
CA ASP A 385 17.62 14.19 4.93
C ASP A 385 16.90 13.82 6.23
N VAL A 386 16.02 14.70 6.71
CA VAL A 386 15.15 14.42 7.85
C VAL A 386 14.17 13.31 7.51
N VAL A 387 13.50 13.37 6.35
CA VAL A 387 12.57 12.33 5.90
C VAL A 387 13.27 10.99 5.73
N MET A 388 14.46 10.97 5.11
CA MET A 388 15.26 9.75 4.95
C MET A 388 15.65 9.14 6.30
N GLU A 389 16.01 9.97 7.29
CA GLU A 389 16.37 9.50 8.62
C GLU A 389 15.15 8.96 9.40
N LEU A 390 14.00 9.61 9.29
CA LEU A 390 12.74 9.08 9.84
C LEU A 390 12.38 7.75 9.17
N ALA A 391 12.61 7.65 7.86
CA ALA A 391 12.29 6.47 7.07
C ALA A 391 13.12 5.24 7.46
N ARG A 392 14.42 5.44 7.76
CA ARG A 392 15.34 4.36 8.18
C ARG A 392 14.99 3.78 9.54
N ASN A 393 14.54 4.61 10.48
CA ASN A 393 14.34 4.20 11.87
C ASN A 393 13.04 3.39 12.10
N ARG A 394 12.09 3.37 11.14
CA ARG A 394 10.84 2.56 11.13
C ARG A 394 10.07 2.52 12.47
N THR A 395 10.14 3.60 13.24
CA THR A 395 9.49 3.73 14.56
C THR A 395 8.34 4.71 14.51
N THR A 396 7.54 4.73 15.58
CA THR A 396 6.65 5.86 15.85
C THR A 396 7.43 7.17 15.97
N VAL A 397 6.92 8.23 15.35
CA VAL A 397 7.49 9.59 15.32
C VAL A 397 6.55 10.52 16.08
N ASP A 398 7.06 11.11 17.16
CA ASP A 398 6.44 12.21 17.90
C ASP A 398 7.14 13.54 17.57
N THR A 399 6.59 14.67 18.05
CA THR A 399 7.18 16.00 17.81
C THR A 399 8.59 16.11 18.38
N THR A 400 8.87 15.48 19.52
CA THR A 400 10.18 15.50 20.17
C THR A 400 11.24 14.79 19.34
N LYS A 401 10.91 13.62 18.79
CA LYS A 401 11.77 12.82 17.92
C LYS A 401 12.01 13.55 16.61
N PHE A 402 10.97 14.09 15.99
CA PHE A 402 11.10 14.89 14.78
C PHE A 402 12.08 16.05 14.97
N ARG A 403 11.91 16.82 16.05
CA ARG A 403 12.86 17.88 16.42
C ARG A 403 14.29 17.37 16.58
N ARG A 404 14.50 16.25 17.30
CA ARG A 404 15.84 15.68 17.48
C ARG A 404 16.51 15.31 16.16
N VAL A 405 15.74 14.74 15.22
CA VAL A 405 16.26 14.42 13.89
C VAL A 405 16.63 15.70 13.13
N VAL A 406 15.77 16.72 13.14
CA VAL A 406 16.07 18.03 12.53
C VAL A 406 17.36 18.62 13.09
N GLU A 407 17.49 18.69 14.42
CA GLU A 407 18.68 19.24 15.08
C GLU A 407 19.96 18.44 14.77
N SER A 408 19.84 17.11 14.68
CA SER A 408 20.95 16.21 14.32
C SER A 408 21.42 16.46 12.88
N ILE A 409 20.49 16.48 11.92
CA ILE A 409 20.79 16.71 10.50
C ILE A 409 21.36 18.11 10.26
N SER A 410 20.85 19.12 10.95
CA SER A 410 21.25 20.51 10.74
C SER A 410 22.49 20.93 11.53
N GLY A 411 22.89 20.16 12.56
CA GLY A 411 23.93 20.55 13.51
C GLY A 411 23.62 21.81 14.33
N LYS A 412 22.33 22.17 14.49
CA LYS A 412 21.87 23.41 15.15
C LYS A 412 20.66 23.13 16.03
N LYS A 413 20.43 23.99 17.03
CA LYS A 413 19.24 23.90 17.89
C LYS A 413 18.04 24.58 17.24
N PHE A 414 16.90 23.92 17.26
CA PHE A 414 15.64 24.41 16.69
C PHE A 414 14.58 24.70 17.76
N GLY A 415 14.93 24.67 19.05
CA GLY A 415 13.98 24.88 20.14
C GLY A 415 13.16 26.17 20.06
N VAL A 416 13.76 27.28 19.58
CA VAL A 416 13.02 28.54 19.35
C VAL A 416 12.02 28.39 18.22
N PHE A 417 12.37 27.70 17.13
CA PHE A 417 11.45 27.42 16.03
C PHE A 417 10.24 26.61 16.52
N PHE A 418 10.48 25.49 17.21
CA PHE A 418 9.40 24.63 17.69
C PHE A 418 8.52 25.35 18.70
N ARG A 419 9.10 26.10 19.65
CA ARG A 419 8.32 26.89 20.59
C ARG A 419 7.44 27.92 19.87
N ARG A 420 8.04 28.75 19.02
CA ARG A 420 7.36 29.88 18.39
C ARG A 420 6.34 29.46 17.34
N HIS A 421 6.66 28.45 16.53
CA HIS A 421 5.87 28.12 15.34
C HIS A 421 5.02 26.86 15.51
N VAL A 422 5.48 25.89 16.29
CA VAL A 422 4.75 24.63 16.50
C VAL A 422 3.85 24.74 17.74
N LEU A 423 4.38 25.19 18.89
CA LEU A 423 3.61 25.27 20.15
C LEU A 423 2.75 26.54 20.25
N GLU A 424 3.32 27.69 19.89
CA GLU A 424 2.58 28.98 19.88
C GLU A 424 1.83 29.22 18.56
N GLY A 425 2.12 28.44 17.51
CA GLY A 425 1.42 28.53 16.22
C GLY A 425 1.66 29.82 15.44
N ASN A 426 2.75 30.55 15.68
CA ASN A 426 3.02 31.78 14.92
C ASN A 426 3.40 31.46 13.47
N PRO A 427 2.91 32.21 12.47
CA PRO A 427 3.32 32.01 11.08
C PRO A 427 4.81 32.35 10.89
N PRO A 428 5.52 31.61 10.02
CA PRO A 428 6.88 31.98 9.64
C PRO A 428 6.87 33.24 8.77
N ALA A 429 7.91 34.06 8.88
CA ALA A 429 8.07 35.22 8.00
C ALA A 429 8.42 34.75 6.59
N ARG A 430 7.67 35.16 5.56
CA ARG A 430 8.05 34.90 4.17
C ARG A 430 9.19 35.84 3.77
N ASP A 431 10.37 35.29 3.56
CA ASP A 431 11.47 36.04 2.97
C ASP A 431 11.25 36.11 1.44
N ILE A 432 10.70 37.23 0.97
CA ILE A 432 10.31 37.43 -0.44
C ILE A 432 11.54 37.35 -1.37
N ARG A 433 12.75 37.59 -0.85
CA ARG A 433 14.01 37.62 -1.64
C ARG A 433 14.49 36.26 -2.13
N ALA A 434 14.08 35.16 -1.50
CA ALA A 434 14.47 33.80 -1.93
C ALA A 434 13.86 33.40 -3.30
N GLN A 435 12.87 34.16 -3.79
CA GLN A 435 12.26 33.92 -5.10
C GLN A 435 13.11 34.45 -6.27
N GLU A 436 14.08 35.36 -6.02
CA GLU A 436 14.91 35.96 -7.07
C GLU A 436 16.18 35.14 -7.38
N VAL A 437 16.68 34.35 -6.43
CA VAL A 437 17.90 33.55 -6.61
C VAL A 437 17.67 32.35 -7.54
N ASN A 438 16.44 31.83 -7.64
CA ASN A 438 16.06 30.76 -8.57
C ASN A 438 15.56 31.28 -9.94
N ARG A 439 15.74 32.58 -10.25
CA ARG A 439 15.45 33.17 -11.57
C ARG A 439 16.69 33.31 -12.46
N ARG A 440 17.86 32.85 -12.02
CA ARG A 440 19.10 32.88 -12.81
C ARG A 440 19.58 31.49 -13.14
#